data_AF-A0A4Q5VAJ4-F1
#
_entry.id   AF-A0A4Q5VAJ4-F1
#
_cell.length_a   1.000
_cell.length_b   1.000
_cell.length_c   1.000
_cell.angle_alpha   90.00
_cell.angle_beta   90.00
_cell.angle_gamma   90.00
#
_symmetry.space_group_name_H-M   'P 1'
#
loop_
_entity.id
_entity.type
_entity.pdbx_description
1 polymer ?
#
loop_
_entity_poly.entity_id
_entity_poly.type
_entity_poly.pdbx_seq_one_letter_code
_entity_poly.pdbx_strand_id
1 'polypeptide(L)'
;MLRFIATLLCIYFAFRFGAIWDSQANPLIDVTVQLQNGTALQGSLSYTWAGDNAITTRDGRVYIYEESALSHMSYTIGEMLPIWKHWRGFMPPLLIALALLTFIIKRDIPELRNSFRRNANVTPL
;
A
#
# COMPACT_ATOMS: atom_id res chain seq x y z
N MET A 1 -15.26 0.93 18.74
CA MET A 1 -15.44 1.63 17.44
C MET A 1 -14.19 2.40 17.01
N LEU A 2 -13.71 3.39 17.79
CA LEU A 2 -12.54 4.22 17.41
C LEU A 2 -11.26 3.42 17.07
N ARG A 3 -10.91 2.41 17.88
CA ARG A 3 -9.72 1.55 17.62
C ARG A 3 -9.82 0.79 16.30
N PHE A 4 -11.01 0.32 15.95
CA PHE A 4 -11.23 -0.41 14.70
C PHE A 4 -11.07 0.52 13.49
N ILE A 5 -11.62 1.73 13.55
CA ILE A 5 -11.45 2.76 12.52
C ILE A 5 -9.97 3.13 12.36
N ALA A 6 -9.26 3.34 13.47
CA ALA A 6 -7.83 3.63 13.44
C ALA A 6 -7.02 2.50 12.78
N THR A 7 -7.33 1.24 13.10
CA THR A 7 -6.69 0.08 12.46
C THR A 7 -6.94 0.05 10.95
N LEU A 8 -8.18 0.25 10.51
CA LEU A 8 -8.52 0.28 9.08
C LEU A 8 -7.80 1.42 8.36
N LEU A 9 -7.71 2.61 8.97
CA LEU A 9 -6.96 3.73 8.44
C LEU A 9 -5.47 3.40 8.32
N CYS A 10 -4.85 2.84 9.35
CA CYS A 10 -3.45 2.43 9.31
C CYS A 10 -3.17 1.42 8.18
N ILE A 11 -4.05 0.42 8.03
CA ILE A 11 -3.94 -0.57 6.95
C ILE A 11 -4.08 0.11 5.58
N TYR A 12 -5.06 0.99 5.41
CA TYR A 12 -5.26 1.75 4.17
C TYR A 12 -4.02 2.58 3.80
N PHE A 13 -3.47 3.34 4.75
CA PHE A 13 -2.25 4.13 4.52
C PHE A 13 -1.04 3.26 4.21
N ALA A 14 -0.92 2.08 4.81
CA ALA A 14 0.16 1.16 4.53
C ALA A 14 0.07 0.58 3.11
N PHE A 15 -1.12 0.18 2.65
CA PHE A 15 -1.31 -0.22 1.26
C PHE A 15 -0.97 0.91 0.29
N ARG A 16 -1.44 2.13 0.56
CA ARG A 16 -1.13 3.30 -0.27
C ARG A 16 0.37 3.57 -0.34
N PHE A 17 1.05 3.58 0.81
CA PHE A 17 2.49 3.78 0.86
C PHE A 17 3.26 2.66 0.14
N GLY A 18 2.84 1.41 0.32
CA GLY A 18 3.41 0.27 -0.39
C GLY A 18 3.28 0.40 -1.90
N ALA A 19 2.10 0.77 -2.38
CA ALA A 19 1.85 0.98 -3.82
C ALA A 19 2.72 2.11 -4.40
N ILE A 20 2.87 3.22 -3.68
CA ILE A 20 3.76 4.33 -4.09
C ILE A 20 5.22 3.85 -4.13
N TRP A 21 5.67 3.16 -3.08
CA TRP A 21 7.04 2.66 -2.99
C TRP A 21 7.36 1.66 -4.11
N ASP A 22 6.43 0.76 -4.40
CA ASP A 22 6.57 -0.20 -5.49
C ASP A 22 6.56 0.48 -6.86
N SER A 23 5.66 1.44 -7.07
CA SER A 23 5.56 2.22 -8.31
C SER A 23 6.82 3.04 -8.60
N GLN A 24 7.49 3.55 -7.57
CA GLN A 24 8.78 4.24 -7.70
C GLN A 24 9.91 3.27 -8.09
N ALA A 25 9.91 2.05 -7.54
CA ALA A 25 10.93 1.04 -7.82
C ALA A 25 10.71 0.31 -9.15
N ASN A 26 9.44 0.13 -9.54
CA ASN A 26 8.98 -0.60 -10.70
C ASN A 26 7.95 0.27 -11.47
N PRO A 27 8.38 1.38 -12.10
CA PRO A 27 7.46 2.25 -12.83
C PRO A 27 6.86 1.51 -14.03
N LEU A 28 5.63 1.89 -14.40
CA LEU A 28 4.98 1.35 -15.58
C LEU A 28 5.61 1.99 -16.82
N ILE A 29 6.29 1.18 -17.63
CA ILE A 29 7.03 1.64 -18.81
C ILE A 29 6.15 1.77 -20.05
N ASP A 30 6.60 2.57 -21.02
CA ASP A 30 5.95 2.82 -22.31
C ASP A 30 4.47 3.22 -22.19
N VAL A 31 4.18 4.06 -21.20
CA VAL A 31 2.86 4.65 -20.98
C VAL A 31 2.72 5.90 -21.83
N THR A 32 1.56 6.03 -22.48
CA THR A 32 1.12 7.27 -23.12
C THR A 32 -0.09 7.83 -22.38
N VAL A 33 0.02 9.08 -21.97
CA VAL A 33 -1.04 9.81 -21.25
C VAL A 33 -1.44 11.03 -22.06
N GLN A 34 -2.75 11.18 -22.28
CA GLN A 34 -3.35 12.41 -22.77
C GLN A 34 -4.02 13.14 -21.62
N LEU A 35 -3.62 14.38 -21.42
CA LEU A 35 -4.23 15.30 -20.47
C LEU A 35 -5.42 16.03 -21.11
N GLN A 36 -6.34 16.53 -20.28
CA GLN A 36 -7.53 17.25 -20.74
C GLN A 36 -7.23 18.52 -21.55
N ASN A 37 -6.04 19.10 -21.38
CA ASN A 37 -5.57 20.24 -22.17
C ASN A 37 -5.05 19.84 -23.57
N GLY A 38 -5.17 18.58 -23.96
CA GLY A 38 -4.69 18.04 -25.24
C GLY A 38 -3.22 17.66 -25.27
N THR A 39 -2.47 17.85 -24.18
CA THR A 39 -1.06 17.46 -24.09
C THR A 39 -0.94 15.94 -24.04
N ALA A 40 -0.12 15.38 -24.92
CA ALA A 40 0.25 13.96 -24.89
C ALA A 40 1.67 13.81 -24.32
N LEU A 41 1.82 12.96 -23.31
CA LEU A 41 3.08 12.62 -22.66
C LEU A 41 3.35 11.13 -22.85
N GLN A 42 4.60 10.78 -23.16
CA GLN A 42 5.01 9.39 -23.29
C GLN A 42 6.26 9.11 -22.45
N GLY A 43 6.21 8.06 -21.63
CA GLY A 43 7.33 7.73 -20.76
C GLY A 43 7.01 6.63 -19.75
N SER A 44 7.71 6.67 -18.62
CA SER A 44 7.51 5.76 -17.50
C SER A 44 6.63 6.44 -16.45
N LEU A 45 5.50 5.82 -16.10
CA LEU A 45 4.55 6.31 -15.10
C LEU A 45 4.91 5.78 -13.70
N SER A 46 4.89 6.69 -12.72
CA SER A 46 5.07 6.40 -11.30
C SER A 46 4.18 7.30 -10.44
N TYR A 47 4.03 6.98 -9.15
CA TYR A 47 3.40 7.87 -8.18
C TYR A 47 4.42 8.69 -7.41
N THR A 48 4.17 9.98 -7.19
CA THR A 48 4.94 10.79 -6.23
C THR A 48 4.67 10.34 -4.79
N TRP A 49 5.51 10.77 -3.84
CA TRP A 49 5.25 10.51 -2.40
C TRP A 49 3.98 11.20 -1.86
N ALA A 50 3.51 12.25 -2.53
CA ALA A 50 2.21 12.86 -2.26
C ALA A 50 1.03 12.03 -2.83
N GLY A 51 1.32 11.10 -3.75
CA GLY A 51 0.35 10.25 -4.43
C GLY A 51 -0.15 10.82 -5.76
N ASP A 52 0.50 11.85 -6.30
CA ASP A 52 0.21 12.38 -7.63
C ASP A 52 0.83 11.48 -8.71
N ASN A 53 0.33 11.56 -9.93
CA ASN A 53 0.92 10.84 -11.05
C ASN A 53 2.15 11.60 -11.56
N ALA A 54 3.21 10.86 -11.90
CA ALA A 54 4.44 11.40 -12.47
C ALA A 54 4.86 10.58 -13.69
N ILE A 55 5.02 11.23 -14.84
CA ILE A 55 5.62 10.63 -16.04
C ILE A 55 7.04 11.12 -16.19
N THR A 56 7.97 10.17 -16.27
CA THR A 56 9.36 10.42 -16.69
C THR A 56 9.48 10.13 -18.19
N THR A 57 9.64 11.17 -19.00
CA THR A 57 9.78 11.06 -20.45
C THR A 57 11.16 10.51 -20.84
N ARG A 58 11.31 10.09 -22.10
CA ARG A 58 12.57 9.49 -22.60
C ARG A 58 13.79 10.43 -22.54
N ASP A 59 13.56 11.74 -22.57
CA ASP A 59 14.59 12.77 -22.40
C ASP A 59 14.90 13.07 -20.92
N GLY A 60 14.32 12.33 -19.98
CA GLY A 60 14.58 12.43 -18.54
C GLY A 60 13.80 13.54 -17.83
N ARG A 61 12.87 14.22 -18.51
CA ARG A 61 12.00 15.22 -17.86
C ARG A 61 10.89 14.52 -17.07
N VAL A 62 10.51 15.14 -15.96
CA VAL A 62 9.44 14.62 -15.09
C VAL A 62 8.26 15.59 -15.14
N TYR A 63 7.09 15.04 -15.47
CA TYR A 63 5.82 15.76 -15.50
C TYR A 63 4.93 15.21 -14.41
N ILE A 64 4.53 16.08 -13.47
CA ILE A 64 3.63 15.74 -12.38
C ILE A 64 2.24 16.26 -12.73
N TYR A 65 1.22 15.43 -12.58
CA TYR A 65 -0.16 15.80 -12.83
C TYR A 65 -1.12 15.10 -11.86
N GLU A 66 -2.24 15.77 -11.58
CA GLU A 66 -3.33 15.16 -10.84
C GLU A 66 -4.11 14.18 -11.70
N GLU A 67 -4.66 13.13 -11.10
CA GLU A 67 -5.54 12.18 -11.79
C GLU A 67 -6.75 12.89 -12.45
N SER A 68 -7.23 13.97 -11.84
CA SER A 68 -8.31 14.82 -12.37
C SER A 68 -8.00 15.45 -13.74
N ALA A 69 -6.72 15.62 -14.08
CA ALA A 69 -6.28 16.19 -15.35
C ALA A 69 -6.12 15.13 -16.46
N LEU A 70 -6.25 13.85 -16.13
CA LEU A 70 -6.15 12.74 -17.07
C LEU A 70 -7.40 12.69 -17.96
N SER A 71 -7.20 12.62 -19.28
CA SER A 71 -8.28 12.35 -20.23
C SER A 71 -8.25 10.91 -20.71
N HIS A 72 -7.06 10.41 -21.06
CA HIS A 72 -6.89 9.05 -21.56
C HIS A 72 -5.49 8.52 -21.21
N MET A 73 -5.39 7.23 -20.93
CA MET A 73 -4.13 6.53 -20.69
C MET A 73 -4.12 5.24 -21.50
N SER A 74 -3.02 4.99 -22.20
CA SER A 74 -2.75 3.74 -22.88
C SER A 74 -1.35 3.24 -22.52
N TYR A 75 -1.20 1.93 -22.46
CA TYR A 75 0.07 1.27 -22.18
C TYR A 75 0.08 -0.09 -22.85
N THR A 76 1.27 -0.57 -23.16
CA THR A 76 1.44 -1.95 -23.62
C THR A 76 1.57 -2.85 -22.40
N ILE A 77 0.78 -3.93 -22.34
CA ILE A 77 0.96 -4.96 -21.33
C ILE A 77 2.28 -5.68 -21.66
N GLY A 78 3.35 -5.26 -21.00
CA GLY A 78 4.66 -5.91 -21.08
C GLY A 78 4.68 -7.24 -20.33
N GLU A 79 5.86 -7.86 -20.28
CA GLU A 79 6.07 -9.04 -19.43
C GLU A 79 5.73 -8.71 -17.98
N MET A 80 4.81 -9.49 -17.41
CA MET A 80 4.40 -9.33 -16.03
C MET A 80 5.61 -9.65 -15.14
N LEU A 81 6.07 -8.66 -14.38
CA LEU A 81 7.18 -8.86 -13.46
C LEU A 81 6.77 -9.91 -12.41
N PRO A 82 7.71 -10.80 -12.02
CA PRO A 82 7.39 -11.81 -11.03
C PRO A 82 7.05 -11.16 -9.68
N ILE A 83 6.09 -11.74 -8.95
CA ILE A 83 5.50 -11.15 -7.73
C ILE A 83 6.54 -10.78 -6.66
N TRP A 84 7.68 -11.48 -6.62
CA TRP A 84 8.77 -11.16 -5.69
C TRP A 84 9.40 -9.79 -5.94
N LYS A 85 9.29 -9.22 -7.15
CA LYS A 85 9.74 -7.84 -7.42
C LYS A 85 8.80 -6.78 -6.83
N HIS A 86 7.55 -7.15 -6.58
CA HIS A 86 6.51 -6.31 -6.00
C HIS A 86 6.43 -6.39 -4.47
N TRP A 87 7.44 -7.00 -3.82
CA TRP A 87 7.48 -7.18 -2.36
C TRP A 87 7.29 -5.86 -1.58
N ARG A 88 7.73 -4.73 -2.14
CA ARG A 88 7.58 -3.38 -1.56
C ARG A 88 6.11 -2.97 -1.39
N GLY A 89 5.25 -3.40 -2.30
CA GLY A 89 3.80 -3.18 -2.22
C GLY A 89 3.17 -3.84 -0.99
N PHE A 90 3.72 -4.97 -0.57
CA PHE A 90 3.16 -5.80 0.51
C PHE A 90 3.84 -5.60 1.85
N MET A 91 5.05 -5.04 1.88
CA MET A 91 5.83 -4.89 3.11
C MET A 91 5.17 -4.00 4.16
N PRO A 92 4.73 -2.76 3.85
CA PRO A 92 4.10 -1.92 4.86
C PRO A 92 2.86 -2.56 5.51
N PRO A 93 1.86 -3.10 4.77
CA PRO A 93 0.71 -3.71 5.42
C PRO A 93 1.09 -4.98 6.19
N LEU A 94 2.08 -5.75 5.73
CA LEU A 94 2.60 -6.91 6.47
C LEU A 94 3.19 -6.51 7.82
N LEU A 95 3.98 -5.45 7.88
CA LEU A 95 4.58 -4.95 9.12
C LEU A 95 3.50 -4.47 10.11
N ILE A 96 2.46 -3.79 9.62
CA ILE A 96 1.32 -3.39 10.46
C ILE A 96 0.56 -4.60 10.97
N ALA A 97 0.29 -5.60 10.12
CA ALA A 97 -0.39 -6.82 10.53
C ALA A 97 0.40 -7.56 11.63
N LEU A 98 1.73 -7.65 11.49
CA LEU A 98 2.61 -8.24 12.51
C LEU A 98 2.61 -7.44 13.82
N ALA A 99 2.64 -6.11 13.75
CA ALA A 99 2.56 -5.25 14.92
C ALA A 99 1.21 -5.40 15.66
N LEU A 100 0.11 -5.50 14.92
CA LEU A 100 -1.22 -5.72 15.50
C LEU A 100 -1.31 -7.12 16.12
N LEU A 101 -0.81 -8.14 15.44
CA LEU A 101 -0.80 -9.52 15.95
C LEU A 101 0.00 -9.60 17.25
N THR A 102 1.21 -9.04 17.29
CA THR A 102 2.03 -9.02 18.51
C THR A 102 1.38 -8.24 19.65
N PHE A 103 0.68 -7.14 19.34
CA PHE A 103 -0.09 -6.39 20.33
C PHE A 103 -1.25 -7.22 20.92
N ILE A 104 -2.04 -7.90 20.07
CA ILE A 104 -3.15 -8.77 20.49
C ILE A 104 -2.63 -9.91 21.37
N ILE A 105 -1.57 -10.59 20.93
CA ILE A 105 -0.92 -11.67 21.67
C ILE A 105 -0.47 -11.20 23.05
N LYS A 106 0.21 -10.04 23.15
CA LYS A 106 0.69 -9.51 24.43
C LYS A 106 -0.44 -9.10 25.37
N ARG A 107 -1.56 -8.59 24.83
CA ARG A 107 -2.70 -8.13 25.63
C ARG A 107 -3.55 -9.30 26.13
N ASP A 108 -3.84 -10.28 25.26
CA ASP A 108 -4.88 -11.28 25.51
C ASP A 108 -4.35 -12.54 26.20
N ILE A 109 -3.06 -12.88 26.04
CA ILE A 109 -2.45 -14.05 26.72
C ILE A 109 -2.52 -13.94 28.26
N PRO A 110 -2.21 -12.79 28.89
CA PRO A 110 -2.36 -12.63 30.34
C PRO A 110 -3.81 -12.81 30.83
N GLU A 111 -4.79 -12.29 30.08
CA GLU A 111 -6.21 -12.40 30.45
C GLU A 111 -6.69 -13.85 30.36
N LEU A 112 -6.31 -14.56 29.30
CA LEU A 112 -6.59 -16.00 29.15
C LEU A 112 -5.92 -16.81 30.27
N ARG A 113 -4.66 -16.52 30.61
CA ARG A 113 -3.98 -17.18 31.74
C ARG A 113 -4.73 -16.96 33.06
N ASN A 114 -5.25 -15.77 33.29
CA ASN A 114 -5.98 -15.41 34.51
C ASN A 114 -7.39 -16.01 34.55
N SER A 115 -8.07 -16.19 33.41
CA SER A 115 -9.36 -16.89 33.37
C SER A 115 -9.21 -18.39 33.66
N PHE A 116 -8.19 -19.04 33.10
CA PHE A 116 -7.89 -20.46 33.39
C PHE A 116 -7.55 -20.68 34.87
N ARG A 117 -6.71 -19.83 35.49
CA ARG A 117 -6.41 -19.92 36.93
C ARG A 117 -7.65 -19.76 37.81
N ARG A 118 -8.55 -18.84 37.46
CA ARG A 118 -9.80 -18.64 38.21
C ARG A 118 -10.67 -19.90 38.13
N ASN A 119 -10.90 -20.45 36.94
CA ASN A 119 -11.75 -21.63 36.77
C ASN A 119 -11.18 -22.90 37.44
N ALA A 120 -9.86 -23.06 37.49
CA ALA A 120 -9.21 -24.17 38.19
C ALA A 120 -9.41 -24.14 39.72
N ASN A 121 -9.71 -22.97 40.29
CA ASN A 121 -9.96 -22.81 41.73
C ASN A 121 -11.44 -22.97 42.12
N VAL A 122 -12.36 -23.18 41.18
CA VAL A 122 -13.82 -23.30 41.43
C VAL A 122 -14.32 -24.74 41.23
N THR A 123 -13.49 -25.76 41.46
CA THR A 123 -13.98 -27.13 41.70
C THR A 123 -14.20 -27.33 43.21
N PRO A 124 -15.43 -27.14 43.73
CA PRO A 124 -15.81 -27.72 45.01
C PRO A 124 -16.00 -29.23 44.86
N LEU A 125 -15.50 -29.98 45.84
CA LEU A 125 -15.84 -31.38 46.12
C LEU A 125 -17.29 -31.49 46.59
#